data_AF-A0A947T4D6-F1
#
_entry.id   AF-A0A947T4D6-F1
#
_cell.length_a   1.000
_cell.length_b   1.000
_cell.length_c   1.000
_cell.angle_alpha   90.00
_cell.angle_beta   90.00
_cell.angle_gamma   90.00
#
_symmetry.space_group_name_H-M   'P 1'
#
loop_
_entity.id
_entity.type
_entity.pdbx_description
1 polymer ?
#
loop_
_entity_poly.entity_id
_entity_poly.type
_entity_poly.pdbx_seq_one_letter_code
_entity_poly.pdbx_strand_id
1 'polypeptide(L)'
;ADWLRVRVHNTLLSLVRDQEVSRDQVEAVYVYLHPDAVVREEQLARRWEQADARRADGGGTGEASLDDAVVIQVLLMLVRHPGSGPAQVVRRLRGHAPPITSQQVHAVFTRFDLGGKGGPSKR
;
A
#
# COMPACT_ATOMS: atom_id res chain seq x y z
N ALA A 1 9.59 -9.18 -15.17
CA ALA A 1 10.01 -8.67 -16.48
C ALA A 1 10.89 -7.45 -16.23
N ASP A 2 12.20 -7.57 -16.40
CA ASP A 2 13.15 -6.46 -16.19
C ASP A 2 13.85 -6.18 -17.52
N TRP A 3 13.16 -5.42 -18.38
CA TRP A 3 13.45 -5.38 -19.82
C TRP A 3 14.63 -4.48 -20.19
N LEU A 4 15.08 -3.62 -19.28
CA LEU A 4 16.10 -2.63 -19.60
C LEU A 4 17.49 -3.01 -19.07
N ARG A 5 17.64 -3.92 -18.09
CA ARG A 5 18.94 -4.20 -17.42
C ARG A 5 19.71 -2.93 -17.00
N VAL A 6 19.01 -1.80 -16.87
CA VAL A 6 19.58 -0.51 -16.54
C VAL A 6 19.49 -0.32 -15.04
N ARG A 7 20.60 0.09 -14.40
CA ARG A 7 20.59 0.51 -13.00
C ARG A 7 19.88 1.85 -12.87
N VAL A 8 18.57 1.81 -12.63
CA VAL A 8 17.66 2.98 -12.56
C VAL A 8 18.26 4.14 -11.76
N HIS A 9 18.85 3.86 -10.59
CA HIS A 9 19.42 4.91 -9.75
C HIS A 9 20.57 5.68 -10.43
N ASN A 10 21.48 4.98 -11.10
CA ASN A 10 22.62 5.61 -11.79
C ASN A 10 22.16 6.42 -13.00
N THR A 11 21.15 5.91 -13.72
CA THR A 11 20.59 6.59 -14.89
C THR A 11 19.86 7.86 -14.48
N LEU A 12 18.98 7.80 -13.48
CA LEU A 12 18.30 9.00 -12.99
C LEU A 12 19.28 10.04 -12.44
N LEU A 13 20.34 9.62 -11.75
CA LEU A 13 21.37 10.54 -11.29
C LEU A 13 22.10 11.21 -12.47
N SER A 14 22.42 10.45 -13.52
CA SER A 14 23.09 10.99 -14.71
C SER A 14 22.17 11.98 -15.44
N LEU A 15 20.92 11.62 -15.70
CA LEU A 15 19.94 12.49 -16.35
C LEU A 15 19.70 13.79 -15.58
N VAL A 16 19.72 13.76 -14.25
CA VAL A 16 19.61 15.00 -13.44
C VAL A 16 20.86 15.86 -13.57
N ARG A 17 22.06 15.26 -13.56
CA ARG A 17 23.33 15.98 -13.73
C ARG A 17 23.44 16.60 -15.12
N ASP A 18 22.96 15.89 -16.12
CA ASP A 18 22.96 16.30 -17.52
C ASP A 18 21.78 17.24 -17.86
N GLN A 19 20.96 17.59 -16.85
CA GLN A 19 19.79 18.48 -16.96
C GLN A 19 18.70 17.99 -17.95
N GLU A 20 18.74 16.71 -18.31
CA GLU A 20 17.72 16.07 -19.14
C GLU A 20 16.43 15.80 -18.37
N VAL A 21 16.52 15.77 -17.03
CA VAL A 21 15.38 15.76 -16.12
C VAL A 21 15.66 16.61 -14.89
N SER A 22 14.61 17.17 -14.30
CA SER A 22 14.66 17.79 -12.98
C SER A 22 14.09 16.85 -11.93
N ARG A 23 14.47 17.06 -10.66
CA ARG A 23 13.93 16.30 -9.52
C ARG A 23 13.26 17.26 -8.56
N ASP A 24 11.99 17.00 -8.27
CA ASP A 24 11.21 17.77 -7.31
C ASP A 24 10.53 16.85 -6.28
N GLN A 25 10.08 17.41 -5.17
CA GLN A 25 9.38 16.67 -4.13
C GLN A 25 7.88 16.96 -4.19
N VAL A 26 7.08 15.92 -4.42
CA VAL A 26 5.63 15.99 -4.33
C VAL A 26 5.21 15.17 -3.13
N GLU A 27 4.70 15.85 -2.11
CA GLU A 27 4.42 15.27 -0.79
C GLU A 27 5.67 14.64 -0.14
N ALA A 28 5.66 13.30 0.02
CA ALA A 28 6.73 12.53 0.64
C ALA A 28 7.59 11.75 -0.37
N VAL A 29 7.37 11.93 -1.68
CA VAL A 29 8.10 11.21 -2.72
C VAL A 29 8.82 12.14 -3.68
N TYR A 30 10.00 11.71 -4.14
CA TYR A 30 10.71 12.41 -5.21
C TYR A 30 10.14 12.01 -6.56
N VAL A 31 9.92 13.02 -7.38
CA VAL A 31 9.45 12.85 -8.74
C VAL A 31 10.43 13.48 -9.73
N TYR A 32 10.62 12.79 -10.85
CA TYR A 32 11.45 13.28 -11.95
C TYR A 32 10.54 13.90 -12.99
N LEU A 33 10.92 15.08 -13.46
CA LEU A 33 10.13 15.96 -14.30
C LEU A 33 10.94 16.36 -15.54
N HIS A 34 10.24 16.60 -16.64
CA HIS A 34 10.85 17.13 -17.84
C HIS A 34 11.46 18.54 -17.59
N PRO A 35 12.56 18.93 -18.25
CA PRO A 35 13.19 20.24 -18.06
C PRO A 35 12.38 21.40 -18.65
N ASP A 36 11.65 21.15 -19.76
CA ASP A 36 10.70 22.11 -20.33
C ASP A 36 9.62 22.49 -19.31
N ALA A 37 9.43 23.79 -19.08
CA ALA A 37 8.54 24.32 -18.06
C ALA A 37 7.06 23.98 -18.30
N VAL A 38 6.61 23.98 -19.56
CA VAL A 38 5.21 23.70 -19.92
C VAL A 38 4.93 22.22 -19.65
N VAL A 39 5.81 21.34 -20.12
CA VAL A 39 5.68 19.89 -19.89
C VAL A 39 5.77 19.56 -18.40
N ARG A 40 6.64 20.26 -17.66
CA ARG A 40 6.80 20.10 -16.21
C ARG A 40 5.50 20.45 -15.48
N GLU A 41 4.88 21.58 -15.79
CA GLU A 41 3.63 22.02 -15.15
C GLU A 41 2.49 21.05 -15.44
N GLU A 42 2.34 20.57 -16.67
CA GLU A 42 1.36 19.54 -17.01
C GLU A 42 1.60 18.23 -16.25
N GLN A 43 2.86 17.79 -16.15
CA GLN A 43 3.23 16.60 -15.38
C GLN A 43 2.90 16.77 -13.89
N LEU A 44 3.14 17.96 -13.34
CA LEU A 44 2.91 18.24 -11.94
C LEU A 44 1.41 18.30 -11.62
N ALA A 45 0.62 18.99 -12.46
CA ALA A 45 -0.84 19.05 -12.34
C ALA A 45 -1.47 17.65 -12.33
N ARG A 46 -1.09 16.79 -13.29
CA ARG A 46 -1.56 15.39 -13.33
C ARG A 46 -1.19 14.59 -12.08
N ARG A 47 -0.01 14.85 -11.49
CA ARG A 47 0.40 14.17 -10.26
C ARG A 47 -0.39 14.63 -9.04
N TRP A 48 -0.70 15.92 -8.95
CA TRP A 48 -1.58 16.44 -7.91
C TRP A 48 -3.00 15.90 -8.04
N GLU A 49 -3.56 15.86 -9.25
CA GLU A 49 -4.87 15.25 -9.50
C GLU A 49 -4.91 13.76 -9.08
N GLN A 50 -3.85 13.00 -9.40
CA GLN A 50 -3.76 11.60 -8.97
C GLN A 50 -3.60 11.46 -7.45
N ALA A 51 -2.87 12.37 -6.82
CA ALA A 51 -2.72 12.37 -5.37
C ALA A 51 -4.05 12.73 -4.69
N ASP A 52 -4.76 13.71 -5.21
CA ASP A 52 -6.08 14.11 -4.72
C ASP A 52 -7.14 13.03 -4.98
N ALA A 53 -7.10 12.35 -6.12
CA ALA A 53 -7.93 11.18 -6.37
C ALA A 53 -7.64 10.05 -5.37
N ARG A 54 -6.37 9.77 -5.05
CA ARG A 54 -6.01 8.80 -4.00
C ARG A 54 -6.49 9.23 -2.62
N ARG A 55 -6.47 10.54 -2.31
CA ARG A 55 -7.05 11.07 -1.08
C ARG A 55 -8.57 10.92 -1.07
N ALA A 56 -9.23 11.22 -2.17
CA ALA A 56 -10.68 11.13 -2.33
C ALA A 56 -11.19 9.67 -2.31
N ASP A 57 -10.43 8.74 -2.88
CA ASP A 57 -10.77 7.31 -2.95
C ASP A 57 -10.44 6.54 -1.66
N GLY A 58 -9.75 7.14 -0.68
CA GLY A 58 -9.47 6.42 0.57
C GLY A 58 -8.38 6.99 1.49
N GLY A 59 -8.20 8.31 1.52
CA GLY A 59 -7.15 8.94 2.32
C GLY A 59 -7.64 10.03 3.27
N GLY A 60 -8.73 9.81 4.00
CA GLY A 60 -9.13 10.74 5.07
C GLY A 60 -10.51 10.52 5.67
N THR A 61 -10.57 9.78 6.78
CA THR A 61 -11.55 9.92 7.89
C THR A 61 -13.04 10.12 7.54
N GLY A 62 -13.75 9.01 7.43
CA GLY A 62 -15.21 8.96 7.52
C GLY A 62 -15.66 7.52 7.30
N GLU A 63 -15.69 6.73 8.38
CA GLU A 63 -15.71 5.26 8.44
C GLU A 63 -14.38 4.60 8.06
N ALA A 64 -13.79 3.88 9.02
CA ALA A 64 -12.50 3.21 8.87
C ALA A 64 -12.60 2.06 7.84
N SER A 65 -12.48 2.39 6.55
CA SER A 65 -12.21 1.39 5.54
C SER A 65 -10.85 0.78 5.87
N LEU A 66 -10.86 -0.49 6.26
CA LEU A 66 -9.66 -1.26 6.54
C LEU A 66 -8.78 -1.25 5.29
N ASP A 67 -7.53 -0.85 5.45
CA ASP A 67 -6.52 -0.93 4.39
C ASP A 67 -6.50 -2.34 3.79
N ASP A 68 -6.61 -2.43 2.46
CA ASP A 68 -6.61 -3.68 1.72
C ASP A 68 -5.36 -4.52 2.02
N ALA A 69 -4.21 -3.88 2.27
CA ALA A 69 -3.00 -4.58 2.68
C ALA A 69 -3.21 -5.34 4.00
N VAL A 70 -3.92 -4.73 4.95
CA VAL A 70 -4.25 -5.35 6.24
C VAL A 70 -5.27 -6.49 6.05
N VAL A 71 -6.30 -6.28 5.22
CA VAL A 71 -7.28 -7.32 4.88
C VAL A 71 -6.59 -8.53 4.27
N ILE A 72 -5.77 -8.31 3.24
CA ILE A 72 -5.04 -9.37 2.53
C ILE A 72 -4.14 -10.14 3.50
N GLN A 73 -3.39 -9.47 4.37
CA GLN A 73 -2.50 -10.16 5.31
C GLN A 73 -3.25 -11.01 6.32
N VAL A 74 -4.38 -10.53 6.85
CA VAL A 74 -5.22 -11.29 7.77
C VAL A 74 -5.85 -12.50 7.06
N LEU A 75 -6.38 -12.33 5.86
CA LEU A 75 -6.96 -13.43 5.08
C LEU A 75 -5.91 -14.45 4.66
N LEU A 76 -4.72 -14.01 4.23
CA LEU A 76 -3.60 -14.89 3.89
C LEU A 76 -3.16 -15.72 5.11
N MET A 77 -3.13 -15.11 6.30
CA MET A 77 -2.84 -15.82 7.55
C MET A 77 -3.89 -16.91 7.83
N LEU A 78 -5.17 -16.64 7.57
CA LEU A 78 -6.25 -17.61 7.75
C LEU A 78 -6.24 -18.73 6.71
N VAL A 79 -5.83 -18.46 5.47
CA VAL A 79 -5.61 -19.51 4.46
C VAL A 79 -4.47 -20.43 4.90
N ARG A 80 -3.39 -19.89 5.47
CA ARG A 80 -2.25 -20.68 5.97
C ARG A 80 -2.55 -21.42 7.27
N HIS A 81 -3.39 -20.86 8.12
CA HIS A 81 -3.76 -21.42 9.41
C HIS A 81 -5.29 -21.39 9.63
N PRO A 82 -6.04 -22.27 8.94
CA PRO A 82 -7.49 -22.32 9.04
C PRO A 82 -7.96 -22.52 10.48
N GLY A 83 -9.09 -21.89 10.84
CA GLY A 83 -9.66 -21.96 12.18
C GLY A 83 -8.96 -21.11 13.25
N SER A 84 -7.94 -20.34 12.89
CA SER A 84 -7.29 -19.41 13.83
C SER A 84 -8.26 -18.30 14.24
N GLY A 85 -8.42 -18.08 15.55
CA GLY A 85 -9.19 -16.96 16.08
C GLY A 85 -8.41 -15.63 16.05
N PRO A 86 -9.06 -14.48 16.31
CA PRO A 86 -8.45 -13.15 16.24
C PRO A 86 -7.15 -13.02 17.05
N ALA A 87 -7.15 -13.50 18.30
CA ALA A 87 -5.97 -13.45 19.17
C ALA A 87 -4.78 -14.25 18.63
N GLN A 88 -5.05 -15.39 17.97
CA GLN A 88 -4.01 -16.21 17.36
C GLN A 88 -3.43 -15.53 16.11
N VAL A 89 -4.28 -14.88 15.31
CA VAL A 89 -3.86 -14.09 14.15
C VAL A 89 -2.99 -12.91 14.58
N VAL A 90 -3.41 -12.14 15.58
CA VAL A 90 -2.60 -11.04 16.15
C VAL A 90 -1.24 -11.53 16.61
N ARG A 91 -1.19 -12.67 17.32
CA ARG A 91 0.08 -13.24 17.79
C ARG A 91 1.00 -13.63 16.63
N ARG A 92 0.46 -14.17 15.54
CA ARG A 92 1.24 -14.60 14.36
C ARG A 92 1.67 -13.43 13.49
N LEU A 93 0.91 -12.33 13.46
CA LEU A 93 1.27 -11.09 12.78
C LEU A 93 2.17 -10.17 13.62
N ARG A 94 2.53 -10.58 14.84
CA ARG A 94 3.44 -9.82 15.70
C ARG A 94 4.81 -9.74 15.04
N GLY A 95 5.28 -8.52 14.77
CA GLY A 95 6.54 -8.28 14.06
C GLY A 95 6.38 -8.00 12.55
N HIS A 96 5.15 -7.98 12.02
CA HIS A 96 4.88 -7.49 10.67
C HIS A 96 5.16 -5.98 10.57
N ALA A 97 5.70 -5.54 9.44
CA ALA A 97 5.91 -4.12 9.11
C ALA A 97 5.16 -3.79 7.80
N PRO A 98 4.20 -2.84 7.81
CA PRO A 98 3.78 -2.01 8.94
C PRO A 98 3.02 -2.80 10.03
N PRO A 99 3.03 -2.36 11.31
CA PRO A 99 2.35 -3.07 12.38
C PRO A 99 0.84 -3.20 12.13
N ILE A 100 0.33 -4.43 12.23
CA ILE A 100 -1.12 -4.70 12.17
C ILE A 100 -1.66 -4.79 13.60
N THR A 101 -2.60 -3.90 13.93
CA THR A 101 -3.15 -3.78 15.29
C THR A 101 -4.24 -4.82 15.56
N SER A 102 -4.46 -5.12 16.84
CA SER A 102 -5.56 -6.01 17.26
C SER A 102 -6.92 -5.49 16.79
N GLN A 103 -7.15 -4.18 16.85
CA GLN A 103 -8.40 -3.56 16.40
C GLN A 103 -8.65 -3.79 14.92
N GLN A 104 -7.61 -3.65 14.09
CA GLN A 104 -7.72 -3.92 12.66
C GLN A 104 -8.03 -5.40 12.38
N VAL A 105 -7.38 -6.34 13.09
CA VAL A 105 -7.69 -7.77 12.95
C VAL A 105 -9.15 -8.05 13.32
N HIS A 106 -9.65 -7.50 14.42
CA HIS A 106 -11.05 -7.68 14.81
C HIS A 106 -12.01 -7.07 13.79
N ALA A 107 -11.69 -5.89 13.26
CA ALA A 107 -12.49 -5.26 12.24
C ALA A 107 -12.54 -6.08 10.94
N VAL A 108 -11.45 -6.75 10.53
CA VAL A 108 -11.47 -7.70 9.41
C VAL A 108 -12.37 -8.89 9.73
N PHE A 109 -12.26 -9.47 10.92
CA PHE A 109 -13.12 -10.59 11.34
C PHE A 109 -14.60 -10.21 11.32
N THR A 110 -14.95 -9.02 11.81
CA THR A 110 -16.33 -8.50 11.77
C THR A 110 -16.79 -8.24 10.32
N ARG A 111 -15.95 -7.59 9.50
CA ARG A 111 -16.29 -7.23 8.11
C ARG A 111 -16.63 -8.44 7.24
N PHE A 112 -15.96 -9.56 7.47
CA PHE A 112 -16.10 -10.78 6.66
C PHE A 112 -16.79 -11.93 7.42
N ASP A 113 -17.38 -11.68 8.59
CA ASP A 113 -18.01 -12.68 9.46
C ASP A 113 -17.14 -13.93 9.68
N LEU A 114 -15.83 -13.71 9.90
CA LEU A 114 -14.85 -14.77 10.06
C LEU A 114 -14.95 -15.32 11.48
N GLY A 115 -15.31 -16.60 11.62
CA GLY A 115 -15.50 -17.24 12.93
C GLY A 115 -16.81 -18.03 13.03
N GLY A 116 -17.76 -17.81 12.12
CA GLY A 116 -19.04 -18.51 12.09
C GLY A 116 -19.03 -19.96 11.58
N LYS A 117 -17.94 -20.47 11.00
CA LYS A 117 -17.88 -21.85 10.48
C LYS A 117 -16.55 -22.56 10.76
N GLY A 118 -16.33 -22.90 12.02
CA GLY A 118 -15.77 -24.21 12.34
C GLY A 118 -16.92 -25.21 12.35
N GLY A 119 -17.15 -25.92 11.24
CA GLY A 119 -18.05 -27.07 11.27
C GLY A 119 -17.60 -28.07 12.35
N PRO A 120 -18.52 -28.75 13.05
CA PRO A 120 -18.15 -29.69 14.09
C PRO A 120 -17.25 -30.78 13.49
N SER A 121 -16.01 -30.84 13.97
CA SER A 121 -15.15 -32.00 13.78
C SER A 121 -15.84 -33.18 14.47
N LYS A 122 -16.50 -34.04 13.70
CA LYS A 122 -16.96 -35.35 14.18
C LYS A 122 -15.73 -36.15 14.58
N ARG A 123 -15.54 -36.33 15.88
CA ARG A 123 -14.88 -37.51 16.43
C ARG A 123 -15.95 -38.53 16.79
#